data_AF-A0A522EUQ6-F1
#
_entry.id   AF-A0A522EUQ6-F1
#
_cell.length_a   1.000
_cell.length_b   1.000
_cell.length_c   1.000
_cell.angle_alpha   90.00
_cell.angle_beta   90.00
_cell.angle_gamma   90.00
#
_symmetry.space_group_name_H-M   'P 1'
#
loop_
_entity.id
_entity.type
_entity.pdbx_description
1 polymer ?
#
loop_
_entity_poly.entity_id
_entity_poly.type
_entity_poly.pdbx_seq_one_letter_code
_entity_poly.pdbx_strand_id
1 'polypeptide(L)'
;MQTTETKQTPEKKFKAGAISATVWKNDGQKGSYKSVQLTRSFRDKAEKWKTTSSFRVTDLPKVALVANKAYEYLVINDGKQADSHDVEEIEDLL
;
A
#
# COMPACT_ATOMS: atom_id res chain seq x y z
N MET A 1 -11.67 24.15 -7.12
CA MET A 1 -10.62 23.32 -7.73
C MET A 1 -10.96 21.88 -7.41
N GLN A 2 -11.47 21.12 -8.38
CA GLN A 2 -11.80 19.70 -8.20
C GLN A 2 -10.51 18.91 -8.39
N THR A 3 -9.95 18.36 -7.31
CA THR A 3 -8.90 17.35 -7.39
C THR A 3 -9.52 16.09 -7.99
N THR A 4 -9.09 15.74 -9.19
CA THR A 4 -9.38 14.45 -9.82
C THR A 4 -8.93 13.34 -8.87
N GLU A 5 -9.88 12.60 -8.30
CA GLU A 5 -9.60 11.38 -7.53
C GLU A 5 -9.10 10.29 -8.48
N THR A 6 -7.81 10.31 -8.81
CA THR A 6 -7.16 9.17 -9.45
C THR A 6 -7.28 8.02 -8.46
N LYS A 7 -8.08 7.01 -8.81
CA LYS A 7 -8.32 5.82 -7.97
C LYS A 7 -7.00 5.07 -7.81
N GLN A 8 -6.23 5.44 -6.79
CA GLN A 8 -4.99 4.77 -6.44
C GLN A 8 -5.34 3.31 -6.14
N THR A 9 -4.66 2.39 -6.82
CA THR A 9 -4.85 0.95 -6.61
C THR A 9 -3.79 0.50 -5.61
N PRO A 10 -4.15 -0.27 -4.56
CA PRO A 10 -3.15 -0.70 -3.58
C PRO A 10 -2.11 -1.60 -4.25
N GLU A 11 -0.83 -1.26 -4.05
CA GLU A 11 0.31 -1.99 -4.60
C GLU A 11 0.41 -3.39 -3.97
N LYS A 12 0.24 -3.46 -2.65
CA LYS A 12 0.28 -4.73 -1.91
C LYS A 12 -0.58 -4.68 -0.66
N LYS A 13 -1.13 -5.82 -0.24
CA LYS A 13 -1.86 -5.94 1.03
C LYS A 13 -1.47 -7.20 1.79
N PHE A 14 -1.07 -7.03 3.05
CA PHE A 14 -0.79 -8.09 4.01
C PHE A 14 -1.94 -8.20 5.00
N LYS A 15 -2.33 -9.43 5.37
CA LYS A 15 -3.44 -9.68 6.29
C LYS A 15 -3.07 -10.69 7.36
N ALA A 16 -3.57 -10.47 8.57
CA ALA A 16 -3.56 -11.41 9.69
C ALA A 16 -4.93 -11.34 10.38
N GLY A 17 -5.85 -12.22 9.99
CA GLY A 17 -7.26 -12.17 10.41
C GLY A 17 -7.92 -10.85 10.00
N ALA A 18 -8.49 -10.13 10.97
CA ALA A 18 -9.12 -8.84 10.76
C ALA A 18 -8.15 -7.68 10.50
N ILE A 19 -6.85 -7.86 10.77
CA ILE A 19 -5.84 -6.80 10.65
C ILE A 19 -5.19 -6.84 9.28
N SER A 20 -4.95 -5.68 8.69
CA SER A 20 -4.23 -5.57 7.42
C SER A 20 -3.32 -4.37 7.34
N ALA A 21 -2.20 -4.53 6.64
CA ALA A 21 -1.32 -3.45 6.17
C ALA A 21 -1.45 -3.34 4.66
N THR A 22 -1.83 -2.18 4.14
CA THR A 22 -1.98 -1.91 2.71
C THR A 22 -0.91 -0.93 2.27
N VAL A 23 -0.06 -1.33 1.33
CA VAL A 23 0.97 -0.50 0.70
C VAL A 23 0.34 0.22 -0.49
N TRP A 24 0.56 1.52 -0.57
CA TRP A 24 0.11 2.39 -1.65
C TRP A 24 1.30 3.07 -2.31
N LYS A 25 1.32 3.10 -3.64
CA LYS A 25 2.16 4.01 -4.41
C LYS A 25 1.36 5.28 -4.64
N ASN A 26 1.87 6.41 -4.17
CA ASN A 26 1.23 7.72 -4.32
C ASN A 26 2.09 8.60 -5.19
N ASP A 27 1.45 9.46 -5.99
CA ASP A 27 2.14 10.49 -6.77
C ASP A 27 2.10 11.82 -6.00
N GLY A 28 3.27 12.41 -5.77
CA GLY A 28 3.42 13.72 -5.14
C GLY A 28 4.14 14.70 -6.06
N GLN A 29 4.10 15.99 -5.70
CA GLN A 29 4.78 17.05 -6.48
C GLN A 29 6.30 16.82 -6.64
N LYS A 30 6.92 16.05 -5.73
CA LYS A 30 8.36 15.75 -5.70
C LYS A 30 8.70 14.35 -6.21
N GLY A 31 7.74 13.66 -6.85
CA GLY A 31 7.88 12.28 -7.30
C GLY A 31 6.98 11.31 -6.55
N SER A 32 6.96 10.06 -7.01
CA SER A 32 6.16 9.01 -6.39
C SER A 32 6.76 8.54 -5.07
N TYR A 33 5.92 8.26 -4.07
CA TYR A 33 6.34 7.75 -2.77
C TYR A 33 5.41 6.63 -2.30
N LYS A 34 5.93 5.69 -1.51
CA LYS A 34 5.14 4.60 -0.94
C LYS A 34 4.65 4.95 0.46
N SER A 35 3.44 4.52 0.80
CA SER A 35 2.87 4.67 2.15
C SER A 35 2.19 3.36 2.60
N VAL A 36 2.02 3.19 3.91
CA VAL A 36 1.38 2.00 4.49
C VAL A 36 0.20 2.40 5.37
N GLN A 37 -0.97 1.82 5.10
CA GLN A 37 -2.17 1.99 5.90
C GLN A 37 -2.49 0.72 6.69
N LEU A 38 -2.49 0.82 8.02
CA LEU A 38 -2.93 -0.24 8.92
C LEU A 38 -4.43 -0.10 9.19
N THR A 39 -5.18 -1.20 9.09
CA THR A 39 -6.63 -1.23 9.35
C THR A 39 -7.07 -2.51 10.02
N ARG A 40 -8.19 -2.42 10.75
CA ARG A 40 -8.93 -3.56 11.28
C ARG A 40 -10.32 -3.63 10.66
N SER A 41 -10.67 -4.75 10.06
CA SER A 41 -12.02 -5.02 9.54
C SER A 41 -12.95 -5.56 10.63
N PHE A 42 -14.19 -5.09 10.66
CA PHE A 42 -15.23 -5.58 11.56
C PHE A 42 -16.60 -5.48 10.90
N ARG A 43 -17.58 -6.25 11.39
CA ARG A 43 -18.99 -6.07 11.02
C ARG A 43 -19.65 -5.12 12.02
N ASP A 44 -20.39 -4.15 11.52
CA ASP A 44 -21.20 -3.29 12.37
C ASP A 44 -22.57 -3.91 12.70
N LYS A 45 -23.41 -3.16 13.41
CA LYS A 45 -24.76 -3.60 13.82
C LYS A 45 -25.70 -3.86 12.64
N ALA A 46 -25.40 -3.33 11.46
CA ALA A 46 -26.18 -3.53 10.23
C ALA A 46 -25.55 -4.63 9.34
N GLU A 47 -24.68 -5.47 9.91
CA GLU A 47 -23.92 -6.52 9.24
C GLU A 47 -23.02 -6.05 8.09
N LYS A 48 -22.76 -4.73 8.02
CA LYS A 48 -21.89 -4.17 6.99
C LYS A 48 -20.44 -4.25 7.44
N TRP A 49 -19.58 -4.72 6.53
CA TRP A 49 -18.14 -4.68 6.74
C TRP A 49 -17.64 -3.24 6.75
N LYS A 50 -16.94 -2.87 7.81
CA LYS A 50 -16.27 -1.59 7.99
C LYS A 50 -14.81 -1.80 8.35
N THR A 51 -14.01 -0.75 8.19
CA THR A 51 -12.63 -0.72 8.65
C THR A 51 -12.43 0.40 9.67
N THR A 52 -11.44 0.27 10.54
CA THR A 52 -11.02 1.28 11.51
C THR A 52 -9.51 1.28 11.66
N SER A 53 -8.95 2.40 12.08
CA SER A 53 -7.55 2.55 12.51
C SER A 53 -7.37 2.37 14.03
N SER A 54 -8.42 1.99 14.76
CA SER A 54 -8.35 1.67 16.19
C SER A 54 -8.15 0.18 16.43
N PHE A 55 -7.12 -0.15 17.21
CA PHE A 55 -6.70 -1.52 17.52
C PHE A 55 -6.91 -1.84 19.00
N ARG A 56 -7.24 -3.10 19.30
CA ARG A 56 -7.32 -3.65 20.66
C ARG A 56 -5.98 -4.30 21.02
N VAL A 57 -5.77 -4.58 22.32
CA VAL A 57 -4.57 -5.29 22.79
C VAL A 57 -4.34 -6.61 22.05
N THR A 58 -5.41 -7.37 21.81
CA THR A 58 -5.37 -8.64 21.05
C THR A 58 -5.02 -8.49 19.57
N ASP A 59 -5.12 -7.27 19.02
CA ASP A 59 -4.77 -6.99 17.63
C ASP A 59 -3.28 -6.68 17.48
N LEU A 60 -2.61 -6.22 18.55
CA LEU A 60 -1.23 -5.72 18.48
C LEU A 60 -0.22 -6.74 17.92
N PRO A 61 -0.24 -8.04 18.30
CA PRO A 61 0.67 -9.01 17.69
C PRO A 61 0.45 -9.16 16.18
N LYS A 62 -0.81 -9.04 15.73
CA LYS A 62 -1.17 -9.12 14.31
C LYS A 62 -0.76 -7.84 13.57
N VAL A 63 -0.92 -6.68 14.20
CA VAL A 63 -0.44 -5.39 13.68
C VAL A 63 1.07 -5.44 13.47
N ALA A 64 1.84 -5.88 14.48
CA ALA A 64 3.28 -6.03 14.38
C ALA A 64 3.68 -6.97 13.23
N LEU A 65 3.01 -8.12 13.10
CA LEU A 65 3.27 -9.07 12.02
C LEU A 65 3.05 -8.45 10.63
N VAL A 66 1.90 -7.80 10.39
CA VAL A 66 1.62 -7.22 9.07
C VAL A 66 2.47 -5.99 8.78
N ALA A 67 2.86 -5.23 9.81
CA ALA A 67 3.79 -4.10 9.67
C ALA A 67 5.18 -4.59 9.28
N ASN A 68 5.70 -5.64 9.93
CA ASN A 68 6.98 -6.25 9.58
C ASN A 68 6.96 -6.79 8.14
N LYS A 69 5.86 -7.41 7.71
CA LYS A 69 5.72 -7.87 6.31
C LYS A 69 5.66 -6.74 5.29
N ALA A 70 5.01 -5.63 5.62
CA ALA A 70 5.04 -4.45 4.77
C ALA A 70 6.44 -3.84 4.69
N TYR A 71 7.16 -3.76 5.80
CA TYR A 71 8.54 -3.28 5.83
C TYR A 71 9.47 -4.19 5.01
N GLU A 72 9.40 -5.51 5.20
CA GLU A 72 10.14 -6.50 4.44
C GLU A 72 9.90 -6.31 2.93
N TYR A 73 8.63 -6.17 2.52
CA TYR A 73 8.28 -5.92 1.14
C TYR A 73 8.86 -4.63 0.58
N LEU A 74 8.78 -3.53 1.33
CA LEU A 74 9.30 -2.23 0.88
C LEU A 74 10.83 -2.26 0.78
N VAL A 75 11.51 -2.67 1.84
CA VAL A 75 12.97 -2.57 1.91
C VAL A 75 13.68 -3.60 1.04
N ILE A 76 13.15 -4.83 0.94
CA ILE A 76 13.78 -5.87 0.13
C ILE A 76 13.44 -5.71 -1.36
N ASN A 77 12.24 -5.23 -1.71
CA ASN A 77 11.86 -5.09 -3.12
C ASN A 77 12.15 -3.72 -3.73
N ASP A 78 12.41 -2.65 -2.94
CA ASP A 78 12.77 -1.35 -3.50
C ASP A 78 14.08 -1.41 -4.33
N GLY A 79 14.92 -2.44 -4.13
CA GLY A 79 16.09 -2.70 -4.97
C GLY A 79 15.80 -3.33 -6.34
N LYS A 80 14.54 -3.64 -6.69
CA LYS A 80 14.15 -4.30 -7.96
C LYS A 80 13.28 -3.45 -8.88
N GLN A 81 12.94 -2.22 -8.48
CA GLN A 81 11.93 -1.39 -9.16
C GLN A 81 12.47 -0.06 -9.71
N ALA A 82 13.78 0.01 -9.95
CA ALA A 82 14.43 1.04 -10.76
C ALA A 82 15.03 0.33 -11.99
N ASP A 83 14.29 0.36 -13.11
CA ASP A 83 14.73 0.13 -14.51
C ASP A 83 13.65 -0.62 -15.29
N SER A 84 12.61 0.11 -15.65
CA SER A 84 11.88 -0.15 -16.88
C SER A 84 11.14 1.15 -17.18
N HIS A 85 11.73 1.98 -18.04
CA HIS A 85 11.13 2.98 -18.95
C HIS A 85 12.28 3.93 -19.34
N ASP A 86 12.84 3.71 -20.55
CA ASP A 86 13.53 4.67 -21.43
C ASP A 86 14.50 3.92 -22.39
N VAL A 87 13.97 3.04 -23.25
CA VAL A 87 14.69 2.55 -24.44
C VAL A 87 13.70 2.38 -25.61
N GLU A 88 13.07 3.47 -26.04
CA GLU A 88 12.40 3.54 -27.34
C GLU A 88 12.68 4.92 -27.98
N GLU A 89 13.93 5.22 -28.34
CA GLU A 89 14.22 6.37 -29.23
C GLU A 89 15.57 6.29 -29.98
N ILE A 90 16.00 5.12 -30.49
CA ILE A 90 17.21 5.08 -31.35
C ILE A 90 17.14 4.08 -32.53
N GLU A 91 15.98 3.86 -33.16
CA GLU A 91 15.90 3.06 -34.40
C GLU A 91 15.56 3.86 -35.68
N ASP A 92 15.47 5.19 -35.63
CA ASP A 92 15.13 6.03 -36.80
C ASP A 92 16.31 6.91 -37.31
N LEU A 93 17.56 6.57 -36.98
CA LEU A 93 18.73 7.37 -37.41
C LEU A 93 19.98 6.58 -37.84
N LEU A 94 19.84 5.32 -38.27
CA LEU A 94 20.90 4.56 -38.94
C LEU A 94 20.42 3.95 -40.26
#